data_AF-A0AAW1ME41-F1
#
_entry.id   AF-A0AAW1ME41-F1
#
_cell.length_a   1.000
_cell.length_b   1.000
_cell.length_c   1.000
_cell.angle_alpha   90.00
_cell.angle_beta   90.00
_cell.angle_gamma   90.00
#
_symmetry.space_group_name_H-M   'P 1'
#
loop_
_entity.id
_entity.type
_entity.pdbx_description
1 polymer ?
#
loop_
_entity_poly.entity_id
_entity_poly.type
_entity_poly.pdbx_seq_one_letter_code
_entity_poly.pdbx_strand_id
1 'polypeptide(L)'
;MFSTSITTILILIIASSLFDQYTTQNCTTTGRFSIYGTNCKYYIHCTYAGGVYYSTTFYCPGTTFFSPRSQACVATFTCGDTYCDTAMTDIVNSTYADFLDPNLSDGVSYIRCARYNDTAIFPTYLTCPFTFNISSTTGNTYNQGCCPYVTC
;
A
#
# COMPACT_ATOMS: atom_id res chain seq x y z
N MET A 1 28.37 -14.03 -43.34
CA MET A 1 27.35 -14.49 -42.37
C MET A 1 27.63 -13.84 -41.02
N PHE A 2 27.19 -12.60 -40.78
CA PHE A 2 27.18 -11.96 -39.46
C PHE A 2 26.07 -10.89 -39.46
N SER A 3 24.81 -11.31 -39.41
CA SER A 3 23.66 -10.38 -39.47
C SER A 3 22.49 -10.88 -38.62
N THR A 4 22.76 -11.23 -37.37
CA THR A 4 21.72 -11.49 -36.36
C THR A 4 22.09 -10.97 -34.97
N SER A 5 23.18 -10.21 -34.84
CA SER A 5 23.77 -9.93 -33.53
C SER A 5 23.37 -8.57 -32.92
N ILE A 6 22.97 -7.56 -33.69
CA ILE A 6 22.78 -6.20 -33.12
C ILE A 6 21.34 -5.99 -32.64
N THR A 7 20.34 -6.50 -33.37
CA THR A 7 18.92 -6.33 -33.03
C THR A 7 18.49 -7.16 -31.82
N THR A 8 19.04 -8.36 -31.66
CA THR A 8 18.78 -9.24 -30.50
C THR A 8 19.43 -8.73 -29.21
N ILE A 9 20.64 -8.17 -29.31
CA ILE A 9 21.34 -7.54 -28.18
C ILE A 9 20.58 -6.30 -27.70
N LEU A 10 20.04 -5.45 -28.62
CA LEU A 10 19.21 -4.32 -28.22
C LEU A 10 17.95 -4.75 -27.47
N ILE A 11 17.25 -5.80 -27.91
CA ILE A 11 16.02 -6.29 -27.26
C ILE A 11 16.29 -6.79 -25.82
N LEU A 12 17.43 -7.44 -25.58
CA LEU A 12 17.83 -7.88 -24.24
C LEU A 12 18.18 -6.69 -23.32
N ILE A 13 18.84 -5.65 -23.85
CA ILE A 13 19.17 -4.44 -23.08
C ILE A 13 17.89 -3.67 -22.71
N ILE A 14 16.93 -3.56 -23.64
CA ILE A 14 15.65 -2.88 -23.38
C ILE A 14 14.81 -3.69 -22.38
N ALA A 15 14.83 -5.03 -22.44
CA ALA A 15 14.18 -5.89 -21.46
C ALA A 15 14.79 -5.76 -20.06
N SER A 16 16.12 -5.63 -19.93
CA SER A 16 16.78 -5.37 -18.64
C SER A 16 16.49 -3.97 -18.07
N SER A 17 16.16 -2.97 -18.91
CA SER A 17 15.79 -1.62 -18.45
C SER A 17 14.33 -1.47 -17.99
N LEU A 18 13.53 -2.54 -18.07
CA LEU A 18 12.14 -2.55 -17.57
C LEU A 18 11.97 -3.29 -16.24
N PHE A 19 13.05 -3.86 -15.70
CA PHE A 19 13.06 -4.49 -14.38
C PHE A 19 14.05 -3.74 -13.50
N ASP A 20 13.61 -2.66 -12.87
CA ASP A 20 13.92 -2.36 -11.47
C ASP A 20 13.30 -1.02 -11.07
N GLN A 21 12.01 -1.06 -10.80
CA GLN A 21 11.37 -0.12 -9.88
C GLN A 21 10.81 -0.91 -8.70
N TYR A 22 11.61 -1.83 -8.14
CA TYR A 22 11.38 -2.23 -6.77
C TYR A 22 12.05 -1.17 -5.90
N THR A 23 11.29 -0.16 -5.49
CA THR A 23 11.76 0.81 -4.51
C THR A 23 12.22 0.00 -3.31
N THR A 24 13.52 0.01 -3.02
CA THR A 24 14.05 -0.63 -1.82
C THR A 24 13.43 0.10 -0.65
N GLN A 25 12.37 -0.46 -0.07
CA GLN A 25 11.74 0.12 1.11
C GLN A 25 12.77 0.10 2.23
N ASN A 26 13.25 1.27 2.63
CA ASN A 26 14.20 1.41 3.71
C ASN A 26 13.50 1.09 5.03
N CYS A 27 13.82 -0.08 5.59
CA CYS A 27 13.33 -0.50 6.89
C CYS A 27 13.90 0.41 7.99
N THR A 28 13.02 0.99 8.81
CA THR A 28 13.40 1.75 10.00
C THR A 28 13.04 1.04 11.30
N THR A 29 12.25 -0.03 11.20
CA THR A 29 11.76 -0.85 12.32
C THR A 29 11.67 -2.32 11.90
N THR A 30 11.76 -3.23 12.87
CA THR A 30 11.55 -4.67 12.65
C THR A 30 10.06 -4.95 12.48
N GLY A 31 9.69 -5.75 11.48
CA GLY A 31 8.28 -6.07 11.23
C GLY A 31 8.03 -6.59 9.82
N ARG A 32 6.76 -6.69 9.44
CA ARG A 32 6.35 -6.97 8.06
C ARG A 32 5.49 -5.83 7.54
N PHE A 33 5.77 -5.38 6.33
CA PHE A 33 5.13 -4.22 5.73
C PHE A 33 4.67 -4.52 4.31
N SER A 34 3.55 -3.92 3.92
CA SER A 34 3.01 -4.04 2.56
C SER A 34 3.93 -3.34 1.56
N ILE A 35 3.95 -3.86 0.34
CA ILE A 35 4.59 -3.20 -0.80
C ILE A 35 3.49 -2.75 -1.74
N TYR A 36 3.41 -1.44 -1.97
CA TYR A 36 2.44 -0.86 -2.88
C TYR A 36 2.67 -1.32 -4.34
N GLY A 37 1.58 -1.44 -5.10
CA GLY A 37 1.61 -1.80 -6.52
C GLY A 37 1.82 -3.29 -6.75
N THR A 38 1.76 -4.09 -5.68
CA THR A 38 1.93 -5.56 -5.75
C THR A 38 0.62 -6.30 -5.60
N ASN A 39 -0.51 -5.57 -5.52
CA ASN A 39 -1.83 -6.12 -5.22
C ASN A 39 -1.81 -6.94 -3.93
N CYS A 40 -1.05 -6.46 -2.93
CA CYS A 40 -0.84 -7.12 -1.64
C CYS A 40 -0.31 -8.56 -1.72
N LYS A 41 0.25 -8.98 -2.86
CA LYS A 41 0.83 -10.34 -3.02
C LYS A 41 2.24 -10.44 -2.51
N TYR A 42 2.94 -9.32 -2.42
CA TYR A 42 4.27 -9.26 -1.86
C TYR A 42 4.25 -8.41 -0.59
N TYR A 43 5.13 -8.77 0.33
CA TYR A 43 5.41 -7.97 1.51
C TYR A 43 6.91 -7.98 1.78
N ILE A 44 7.37 -6.98 2.53
CA ILE A 44 8.76 -6.92 2.97
C ILE A 44 8.83 -7.30 4.44
N HIS A 45 9.79 -8.14 4.79
CA HIS A 45 10.14 -8.42 6.17
C HIS A 45 11.41 -7.66 6.52
N CYS A 46 11.30 -6.80 7.52
CA CYS A 46 12.41 -6.03 8.06
C CYS A 46 12.94 -6.71 9.32
N THR A 47 14.24 -6.97 9.36
CA THR A 47 14.93 -7.56 10.52
C THR A 47 16.14 -6.73 10.92
N TYR A 48 16.32 -6.48 12.22
CA TYR A 48 17.51 -5.79 12.74
C TYR A 48 18.60 -6.78 13.13
N ALA A 49 19.79 -6.63 12.54
CA ALA A 49 20.96 -7.44 12.89
C ALA A 49 22.24 -6.60 12.74
N GLY A 50 23.18 -6.74 13.68
CA GLY A 50 24.51 -6.11 13.57
C GLY A 50 24.52 -4.59 13.43
N GLY A 51 23.53 -3.88 13.99
CA GLY A 51 23.45 -2.42 13.91
C GLY A 51 22.65 -1.86 12.73
N VAL A 52 22.22 -2.72 11.80
CA VAL A 52 21.59 -2.33 10.53
C VAL A 52 20.26 -3.07 10.34
N TYR A 53 19.31 -2.45 9.63
CA TYR A 53 18.10 -3.11 9.18
C TYR A 53 18.29 -3.76 7.83
N TYR A 54 17.92 -5.03 7.74
CA TYR A 54 17.85 -5.80 6.51
C TYR A 54 16.40 -5.94 6.06
N SER A 55 16.18 -5.87 4.76
CA SER A 55 14.87 -6.01 4.16
C SER A 55 14.87 -7.21 3.21
N THR A 56 13.83 -8.03 3.28
CA THR A 56 13.68 -9.20 2.40
C THR A 56 12.25 -9.28 1.91
N THR A 57 12.09 -9.40 0.59
CA THR A 57 10.79 -9.49 -0.06
C THR A 57 10.29 -10.93 -0.03
N PHE A 58 9.02 -11.11 0.33
CA PHE A 58 8.34 -12.39 0.38
C PHE A 58 7.04 -12.33 -0.43
N TYR A 59 6.64 -13.49 -0.95
CA TYR A 59 5.38 -13.68 -1.67
C TYR A 59 4.37 -14.43 -0.80
N CYS A 60 3.11 -13.99 -0.80
CA CYS A 60 2.03 -14.69 -0.13
C CYS A 60 1.57 -15.93 -0.91
N PRO A 61 1.57 -17.13 -0.31
CA PRO A 61 1.30 -18.36 -1.02
C PRO A 61 -0.16 -18.47 -1.52
N GLY A 62 -0.34 -19.14 -2.66
CA GLY A 62 -1.64 -19.45 -3.23
C GLY A 62 -2.51 -18.21 -3.47
N THR A 63 -3.76 -18.26 -3.00
CA THR A 63 -4.74 -17.18 -3.17
C THR A 63 -4.71 -16.16 -2.03
N THR A 64 -3.79 -16.27 -1.07
CA THR A 64 -3.74 -15.36 0.10
C THR A 64 -3.15 -13.99 -0.23
N PHE A 65 -3.45 -12.99 0.61
CA PHE A 65 -2.96 -11.62 0.48
C PHE A 65 -2.35 -11.15 1.80
N PHE A 66 -1.31 -10.32 1.72
CA PHE A 66 -0.69 -9.74 2.91
C PHE A 66 -1.62 -8.71 3.54
N SER A 67 -1.90 -8.89 4.83
CA SER A 67 -2.66 -7.94 5.66
C SER A 67 -1.71 -7.21 6.60
N PRO A 68 -1.52 -5.88 6.46
CA PRO A 68 -0.67 -5.10 7.35
C PRO A 68 -1.13 -5.12 8.81
N ARG A 69 -2.43 -5.31 9.06
CA ARG A 69 -2.99 -5.39 10.41
C ARG A 69 -2.56 -6.65 11.16
N SER A 70 -2.57 -7.79 10.48
CA SER A 70 -2.14 -9.07 11.06
C SER A 70 -0.66 -9.36 10.86
N GLN A 71 0.03 -8.57 10.01
CA GLN A 71 1.39 -8.83 9.54
C GLN A 71 1.56 -10.24 8.97
N ALA A 72 0.52 -10.75 8.30
CA ALA A 72 0.46 -12.11 7.80
C ALA A 72 -0.31 -12.20 6.48
N CYS A 73 -0.08 -13.28 5.74
CA CYS A 73 -0.87 -13.62 4.57
C CYS A 73 -2.18 -14.28 5.03
N VAL A 74 -3.32 -13.73 4.60
CA VAL A 74 -4.66 -14.18 4.97
C VAL A 74 -5.48 -14.49 3.71
N ALA A 75 -6.47 -15.37 3.84
CA ALA A 75 -7.29 -15.80 2.70
C ALA A 75 -8.29 -14.75 2.22
N THR A 76 -8.88 -14.00 3.16
CA THR A 76 -9.92 -13.00 2.90
C THR A 76 -9.40 -11.61 3.28
N PHE A 77 -9.02 -10.81 2.29
CA PHE A 77 -8.54 -9.44 2.50
C PHE A 77 -8.77 -8.60 1.25
N THR A 78 -9.42 -7.47 1.42
CA THR A 78 -9.53 -6.40 0.45
C THR A 78 -8.22 -5.63 0.42
N CYS A 79 -7.47 -5.77 -0.67
CA CYS A 79 -6.18 -5.10 -0.83
C CYS A 79 -6.34 -3.58 -0.93
N GLY A 80 -5.51 -2.87 -0.18
CA GLY A 80 -5.50 -1.41 -0.13
C GLY A 80 -5.12 -0.75 -1.44
N ASP A 81 -4.25 -1.38 -2.25
CA ASP A 81 -3.81 -0.84 -3.55
C ASP A 81 -5.04 -0.58 -4.44
N THR A 82 -5.75 -1.64 -4.82
CA THR A 82 -6.92 -1.57 -5.69
C THR A 82 -8.09 -0.81 -5.08
N TYR A 83 -8.27 -0.92 -3.75
CA TYR A 83 -9.31 -0.20 -3.04
C TYR A 83 -9.10 1.31 -3.13
N CYS A 84 -7.89 1.77 -2.79
CA CYS A 84 -7.55 3.18 -2.81
C CYS A 84 -7.50 3.73 -4.24
N ASP A 85 -7.05 2.96 -5.23
CA ASP A 85 -7.09 3.36 -6.64
C ASP A 85 -8.52 3.72 -7.08
N THR A 86 -9.49 2.89 -6.71
CA THR A 86 -10.90 3.11 -7.05
C THR A 86 -11.51 4.23 -6.21
N ALA A 87 -11.22 4.27 -4.90
CA ALA A 87 -11.79 5.26 -3.99
C ALA A 87 -11.32 6.71 -4.29
N MET A 88 -10.15 6.85 -4.92
CA MET A 88 -9.53 8.15 -5.21
C MET A 88 -9.85 8.71 -6.60
N THR A 89 -10.63 8.01 -7.44
CA THR A 89 -10.93 8.47 -8.83
C THR A 89 -11.66 9.81 -8.85
N ASP A 90 -12.59 10.01 -7.92
CA ASP A 90 -13.46 11.19 -7.90
C ASP A 90 -12.92 12.32 -7.00
N ILE A 91 -11.79 12.07 -6.32
CA ILE A 91 -11.16 12.98 -5.38
C ILE A 91 -10.03 13.72 -6.08
N VAL A 92 -10.38 14.61 -6.99
CA VAL A 92 -9.41 15.51 -7.63
C VAL A 92 -9.06 16.63 -6.64
N ASN A 93 -7.76 16.91 -6.44
CA ASN A 93 -7.22 17.94 -5.55
C ASN A 93 -7.09 17.59 -4.05
N SER A 94 -7.06 16.30 -3.67
CA SER A 94 -6.64 15.91 -2.31
C SER A 94 -5.33 15.14 -2.31
N THR A 95 -4.45 15.47 -1.37
CA THR A 95 -3.21 14.72 -1.10
C THR A 95 -3.49 13.40 -0.39
N TYR A 96 -4.58 13.32 0.36
CA TYR A 96 -5.02 12.08 1.00
C TYR A 96 -6.52 12.07 1.22
N ALA A 97 -7.08 10.89 1.43
CA ALA A 97 -8.46 10.69 1.84
C ALA A 97 -8.54 9.51 2.80
N ASP A 98 -9.45 9.60 3.76
CA ASP A 98 -9.63 8.61 4.81
C ASP A 98 -10.98 7.91 4.63
N PHE A 99 -10.95 6.58 4.61
CA PHE A 99 -12.13 5.73 4.40
C PHE A 99 -12.22 4.64 5.46
N LEU A 100 -13.43 4.22 5.81
CA LEU A 100 -13.62 3.06 6.67
C LEU A 100 -12.85 1.86 6.12
N ASP A 101 -12.20 1.12 7.01
CA ASP A 101 -11.42 -0.05 6.61
C ASP A 101 -12.35 -1.13 6.02
N PRO A 102 -12.18 -1.53 4.75
CA PRO A 102 -13.04 -2.53 4.13
C PRO A 102 -12.88 -3.94 4.73
N ASN A 103 -11.87 -4.15 5.58
CA ASN A 103 -11.57 -5.44 6.21
C ASN A 103 -12.06 -5.53 7.66
N LEU A 104 -12.53 -4.43 8.25
CA LEU A 104 -12.98 -4.37 9.65
C LEU A 104 -14.28 -3.58 9.76
N SER A 105 -15.26 -4.14 10.47
CA SER A 105 -16.56 -3.50 10.71
C SER A 105 -16.65 -2.89 12.11
N ASP A 106 -15.57 -2.26 12.58
CA ASP A 106 -15.47 -1.72 13.96
C ASP A 106 -15.80 -0.22 14.07
N GLY A 107 -15.93 0.50 12.95
CA GLY A 107 -16.26 1.93 12.90
C GLY A 107 -15.14 2.88 13.38
N VAL A 108 -14.00 2.34 13.80
CA VAL A 108 -12.85 3.09 14.32
C VAL A 108 -11.57 2.83 13.52
N SER A 109 -11.54 1.77 12.73
CA SER A 109 -10.46 1.46 11.80
C SER A 109 -10.71 2.10 10.44
N TYR A 110 -9.66 2.73 9.90
CA TYR A 110 -9.65 3.28 8.54
C TYR A 110 -8.43 2.88 7.76
N ILE A 111 -8.59 3.03 6.45
CA ILE A 111 -7.53 3.11 5.48
C ILE A 111 -7.39 4.57 5.00
N ARG A 112 -6.19 5.10 5.12
CA ARG A 112 -5.79 6.38 4.51
C ARG A 112 -5.17 6.11 3.15
N CYS A 113 -5.75 6.67 2.11
CA CYS A 113 -5.24 6.62 0.75
C CYS A 113 -4.52 7.94 0.43
N ALA A 114 -3.18 7.93 0.37
CA ALA A 114 -2.39 9.13 0.13
C ALA A 114 -1.77 9.16 -1.27
N ARG A 115 -1.89 10.27 -2.00
CA ARG A 115 -1.20 10.50 -3.29
C ARG A 115 0.25 10.93 -3.06
N TYR A 116 1.14 10.39 -3.87
CA TYR A 116 2.54 10.79 -3.97
C TYR A 116 2.87 11.11 -5.42
N ASN A 117 3.45 12.29 -5.67
CA ASN A 117 3.73 12.82 -7.00
C ASN A 117 2.51 12.72 -7.95
N ASP A 118 1.33 13.10 -7.46
CA ASP A 118 0.04 13.11 -8.16
C ASP A 118 -0.46 11.76 -8.72
N THR A 119 0.24 10.65 -8.48
CA THR A 119 -0.06 9.38 -9.18
C THR A 119 0.04 8.12 -8.31
N ALA A 120 1.02 8.02 -7.40
CA ALA A 120 1.20 6.81 -6.59
C ALA A 120 0.32 6.88 -5.33
N ILE A 121 -0.43 5.82 -5.03
CA ILE A 121 -1.36 5.80 -3.90
C ILE A 121 -0.83 4.90 -2.80
N PHE A 122 -0.53 5.44 -1.62
CA PHE A 122 -0.02 4.66 -0.50
C PHE A 122 -1.14 4.35 0.50
N PRO A 123 -1.65 3.11 0.57
CA PRO A 123 -2.63 2.71 1.56
C PRO A 123 -1.96 2.57 2.93
N THR A 124 -2.47 3.28 3.93
CA THR A 124 -2.02 3.16 5.33
C THR A 124 -3.19 2.75 6.20
N TYR A 125 -3.03 1.69 6.98
CA TYR A 125 -4.07 1.17 7.89
C TYR A 125 -3.89 1.78 9.28
N LEU A 126 -4.90 2.51 9.73
CA LEU A 126 -4.89 3.27 10.98
C LEU A 126 -6.10 2.94 11.83
N THR A 127 -6.06 3.34 13.09
CA THR A 127 -7.18 3.20 14.03
C THR A 127 -7.33 4.51 14.79
N CYS A 128 -8.56 5.00 14.90
CA CYS A 128 -8.86 6.16 15.73
C CYS A 128 -8.64 5.82 17.21
N PRO A 129 -8.27 6.80 18.05
CA PRO A 129 -8.31 6.59 19.49
C PRO A 129 -9.75 6.23 19.90
N PHE A 130 -9.92 5.38 20.92
CA PHE A 130 -11.22 4.80 21.30
C PHE A 130 -12.37 5.81 21.54
N THR A 131 -12.06 7.07 21.79
CA THR A 131 -13.04 8.15 21.99
C THR A 131 -13.47 8.83 20.69
N PHE A 132 -12.99 8.38 19.52
CA PHE A 132 -13.23 9.01 18.23
C PHE A 132 -13.78 8.00 17.22
N ASN A 133 -14.78 8.42 16.43
CA ASN A 133 -15.29 7.69 15.28
C ASN A 133 -14.85 8.39 13.99
N ILE A 134 -14.98 7.68 12.89
CA ILE A 134 -14.70 8.21 11.56
C ILE A 134 -15.96 8.90 11.05
N SER A 135 -15.87 10.21 10.81
CA SER A 135 -17.00 11.01 10.30
C SER A 135 -16.52 12.11 9.36
N SER A 136 -17.33 12.45 8.36
CA SER A 136 -16.95 13.44 7.34
C SER A 136 -16.95 14.86 7.92
N THR A 137 -15.79 15.50 8.08
CA THR A 137 -15.76 16.94 8.38
C THR A 137 -16.30 17.73 7.19
N THR A 138 -17.54 18.22 7.29
CA THR A 138 -18.18 19.20 6.39
C THR A 138 -18.11 18.92 4.88
N GLY A 139 -19.19 18.38 4.30
CA GLY A 139 -19.56 18.60 2.89
C GLY A 139 -18.73 17.92 1.79
N ASN A 140 -17.57 17.35 2.13
CA ASN A 140 -16.79 16.48 1.25
C ASN A 140 -16.67 15.10 1.91
N THR A 141 -17.34 14.11 1.33
CA THR A 141 -17.47 12.71 1.81
C THR A 141 -16.16 11.91 1.91
N TYR A 142 -15.02 12.55 1.68
CA TYR A 142 -13.74 11.91 1.39
C TYR A 142 -12.63 12.19 2.41
N ASN A 143 -12.79 13.21 3.26
CA ASN A 143 -11.90 13.48 4.38
C ASN A 143 -12.60 13.09 5.67
N GLN A 144 -12.71 11.78 5.92
CA GLN A 144 -13.29 11.29 7.16
C GLN A 144 -12.22 11.22 8.25
N GLY A 145 -12.12 12.25 9.07
CA GLY A 145 -11.17 12.28 10.18
C GLY A 145 -11.66 11.53 11.41
N CYS A 146 -10.73 11.21 12.32
CA CYS A 146 -11.10 10.77 13.67
C CYS A 146 -11.72 11.93 14.45
N CYS A 147 -13.00 11.81 14.78
CA CYS A 147 -13.81 12.83 15.44
C CYS A 147 -14.37 12.34 16.79
N PRO A 148 -14.31 13.15 17.87
CA PRO A 148 -14.67 12.69 19.21
C PRO A 148 -16.19 12.45 19.36
N TYR A 149 -16.97 12.90 18.38
CA TYR A 149 -18.41 12.73 18.29
C TYR A 149 -18.76 12.27 16.88
N VAL A 150 -19.84 11.48 16.75
CA VAL A 150 -20.33 10.88 15.49
C VAL A 150 -20.69 11.90 14.38
N THR A 151 -20.59 13.20 14.69
CA THR A 151 -20.84 14.30 13.76
C THR A 151 -19.68 15.29 13.81
N CYS A 152 -18.83 15.17 12.80
CA CYS A 152 -18.13 16.26 12.14
C CYS A 152 -18.87 16.54 10.81
#